data_AF-A0A7C7L5W8-F1
#
_entry.id   AF-A0A7C7L5W8-F1
#
_cell.length_a   1.000
_cell.length_b   1.000
_cell.length_c   1.000
_cell.angle_alpha   90.00
_cell.angle_beta   90.00
_cell.angle_gamma   90.00
#
_symmetry.space_group_name_H-M   'P 1'
#
loop_
_entity.id
_entity.type
_entity.pdbx_description
1 polymer ?
#
loop_
_entity_poly.entity_id
_entity_poly.type
_entity_poly.pdbx_seq_one_letter_code
_entity_poly.pdbx_strand_id
1 'polypeptide(L)'
;MSTTINSKSVHDSLSKWILVDGYDLVLDLEKSSGATLHDGRTGKDFLDFFGCFGSTPIGWNHPALTDKAWLESVHGVVANRPANSDLYTVEMANYVEAMGEMAVPEGYTHMFFVEGGALAVENALKVAFDWKVRRNRAKGIDADIGSKILHFEKAFHGRSGYTLSL
;
A
#
# COMPACT_ATOMS: atom_id res chain seq x y z
N MET A 1 -27.78 -5.20 -16.94
CA MET A 1 -28.71 -4.47 -16.05
C MET A 1 -27.90 -3.95 -14.89
N SER A 2 -27.69 -2.63 -14.80
CA SER A 2 -26.98 -2.02 -13.67
C SER A 2 -27.92 -1.99 -12.48
N THR A 3 -27.87 -3.00 -11.61
CA THR A 3 -28.42 -2.88 -10.26
C THR A 3 -27.44 -2.04 -9.45
N THR A 4 -27.61 -0.73 -9.50
CA THR A 4 -26.84 0.21 -8.69
C THR A 4 -27.15 -0.07 -7.21
N ILE A 5 -26.16 -0.60 -6.49
CA ILE A 5 -26.25 -0.80 -5.04
C ILE A 5 -26.34 0.58 -4.39
N ASN A 6 -27.35 0.81 -3.54
CA ASN A 6 -27.42 2.04 -2.75
C ASN A 6 -26.70 1.87 -1.42
N SER A 7 -26.30 2.98 -0.80
CA SER A 7 -25.52 3.00 0.45
C SER A 7 -26.15 2.19 1.58
N LYS A 8 -27.49 2.16 1.70
CA LYS A 8 -28.19 1.40 2.75
C LYS A 8 -28.12 -0.12 2.55
N SER A 9 -27.83 -0.58 1.35
CA SER A 9 -27.78 -2.01 0.98
C SER A 9 -26.36 -2.58 0.83
N VAL A 10 -25.32 -1.78 1.13
CA VAL A 10 -23.92 -2.18 0.93
C VAL A 10 -23.56 -3.41 1.77
N HIS A 11 -23.78 -3.38 3.08
CA HIS A 11 -23.44 -4.50 3.98
C HIS A 11 -24.18 -5.80 3.59
N ASP A 12 -25.47 -5.71 3.25
CA ASP A 12 -26.26 -6.86 2.78
C ASP A 12 -25.77 -7.41 1.44
N SER A 13 -25.27 -6.55 0.56
CA SER A 13 -24.70 -6.97 -0.72
C SER A 13 -23.34 -7.65 -0.53
N LEU A 14 -22.50 -7.13 0.37
CA LEU A 14 -21.17 -7.66 0.64
C LEU A 14 -21.23 -9.00 1.40
N SER A 15 -22.11 -9.13 2.38
CA SER A 15 -22.22 -10.31 3.26
C SER A 15 -22.59 -11.61 2.53
N LYS A 16 -23.07 -11.50 1.29
CA LYS A 16 -23.31 -12.64 0.40
C LYS A 16 -22.01 -13.30 -0.09
N TRP A 17 -20.89 -12.57 -0.07
CA TRP A 17 -19.65 -12.96 -0.75
C TRP A 17 -18.42 -12.93 0.14
N ILE A 18 -18.40 -12.04 1.14
CA ILE A 18 -17.25 -11.86 2.04
C ILE A 18 -17.74 -11.74 3.48
N LEU A 19 -16.82 -11.98 4.43
CA LEU A 19 -17.03 -11.61 5.82
C LEU A 19 -17.11 -10.08 5.93
N VAL A 20 -18.15 -9.56 6.58
CA VAL A 20 -18.37 -8.12 6.77
C VAL A 20 -18.19 -7.80 8.25
N ASP A 21 -16.95 -7.72 8.69
CA ASP A 21 -16.52 -7.45 10.08
C ASP A 21 -15.90 -6.05 10.26
N GLY A 22 -15.96 -5.22 9.21
CA GLY A 22 -15.55 -3.82 9.27
C GLY A 22 -16.55 -2.91 9.98
N TYR A 23 -16.35 -1.60 9.84
CA TYR A 23 -17.27 -0.61 10.39
C TYR A 23 -18.67 -0.68 9.78
N ASP A 24 -19.66 -0.28 10.57
CA ASP A 24 -21.04 -0.12 10.08
C ASP A 24 -21.19 1.06 9.10
N LEU A 25 -20.19 1.92 8.96
CA LEU A 25 -20.22 3.10 8.07
C LEU A 25 -20.19 2.67 6.60
N VAL A 26 -20.76 3.51 5.72
CA VAL A 26 -20.60 3.39 4.28
C VAL A 26 -19.95 4.68 3.77
N LEU A 27 -18.66 4.60 3.44
CA LEU A 27 -17.90 5.75 2.93
C LEU A 27 -18.54 6.33 1.66
N ASP A 28 -18.93 7.59 1.71
CA ASP A 28 -19.31 8.36 0.53
C ASP A 28 -18.07 9.03 -0.05
N LEU A 29 -17.58 8.47 -1.16
CA LEU A 29 -16.36 8.95 -1.84
C LEU A 29 -16.54 10.31 -2.49
N GLU A 30 -17.75 10.77 -2.78
CA GLU A 30 -17.97 12.08 -3.40
C GLU A 30 -18.00 13.19 -2.34
N LYS A 31 -18.59 12.91 -1.17
CA LYS A 31 -18.79 13.92 -0.13
C LYS A 31 -17.70 13.98 0.93
N SER A 32 -16.92 12.92 1.12
CA SER A 32 -15.80 12.96 2.05
C SER A 32 -14.75 13.97 1.59
N SER A 33 -14.16 14.74 2.50
CA SER A 33 -13.19 15.78 2.14
C SER A 33 -12.25 16.10 3.29
N GLY A 34 -10.96 16.23 2.98
CA GLY A 34 -9.92 16.49 3.98
C GLY A 34 -9.94 15.45 5.09
N ALA A 35 -10.04 15.88 6.34
CA ALA A 35 -10.15 15.01 7.50
C ALA A 35 -11.59 14.60 7.84
N THR A 36 -12.57 14.85 6.96
CA THR A 36 -13.98 14.53 7.19
C THR A 36 -14.40 13.34 6.33
N LEU A 37 -14.85 12.27 6.99
CA LEU A 37 -15.49 11.10 6.38
C LEU A 37 -17.01 11.28 6.42
N HIS A 38 -17.66 11.21 5.26
CA HIS A 38 -19.12 11.23 5.16
C HIS A 38 -19.67 9.81 5.11
N ASP A 39 -20.55 9.45 6.04
CA ASP A 39 -21.28 8.19 6.00
C ASP A 39 -22.50 8.31 5.08
N GLY A 40 -22.40 7.77 3.87
CA GLY A 40 -23.48 7.76 2.88
C GLY A 40 -24.71 6.97 3.32
N ARG A 41 -24.64 6.15 4.38
CA ARG A 41 -25.80 5.42 4.93
C ARG A 41 -26.67 6.30 5.82
N THR A 42 -26.06 7.07 6.72
CA THR A 42 -26.77 7.89 7.72
C THR A 42 -26.77 9.39 7.39
N GLY A 43 -25.91 9.83 6.48
CA GLY A 43 -25.69 11.24 6.14
C GLY A 43 -24.88 12.01 7.19
N LYS A 44 -24.23 11.32 8.12
CA LYS A 44 -23.43 11.94 9.19
C LYS A 44 -21.97 12.10 8.77
N ASP A 45 -21.37 13.18 9.24
CA ASP A 45 -19.93 13.44 9.10
C ASP A 45 -19.17 12.97 10.34
N PHE A 46 -17.99 12.42 10.11
CA PHE A 46 -17.06 11.97 11.14
C PHE A 46 -15.71 12.63 10.92
N LEU A 47 -15.13 13.18 12.00
CA LEU A 47 -13.73 13.59 11.99
C LEU A 47 -12.86 12.33 11.98
N ASP A 48 -12.07 12.17 10.92
CA ASP A 48 -11.31 10.97 10.62
C ASP A 48 -9.93 10.98 11.30
N PHE A 49 -9.85 10.34 12.47
CA PHE A 49 -8.59 9.97 13.12
C PHE A 49 -8.15 8.54 12.81
N PHE A 50 -8.86 7.84 11.92
CA PHE A 50 -8.56 6.47 11.52
C PHE A 50 -7.57 6.44 10.35
N GLY A 51 -7.73 7.32 9.36
CA GLY A 51 -6.78 7.54 8.26
C GLY A 51 -6.41 6.25 7.50
N CYS A 52 -7.34 5.28 7.43
CA CYS A 52 -7.13 3.96 6.85
C CYS A 52 -5.90 3.22 7.38
N PHE A 53 -5.76 3.16 8.72
CA PHE A 53 -4.57 2.58 9.37
C PHE A 53 -3.25 3.31 8.97
N GLY A 54 -3.34 4.62 8.70
CA GLY A 54 -2.22 5.47 8.31
C GLY A 54 -1.90 5.50 6.81
N SER A 55 -2.75 4.92 5.94
CA SER A 55 -2.53 4.91 4.49
C SER A 55 -3.14 6.09 3.73
N THR A 56 -3.81 7.02 4.42
CA THR A 56 -4.41 8.21 3.80
C THR A 56 -3.64 9.47 4.24
N PRO A 57 -2.52 9.84 3.58
CA PRO A 57 -1.61 10.87 4.08
C PRO A 57 -2.13 12.31 3.96
N ILE A 58 -3.01 12.59 2.99
CA ILE A 58 -3.49 13.96 2.69
C ILE A 58 -5.03 14.08 2.73
N GLY A 59 -5.69 13.13 3.41
CA GLY A 59 -7.14 13.12 3.57
C GLY A 59 -7.93 12.71 2.31
N TRP A 60 -9.25 12.82 2.41
CA TRP A 60 -10.20 12.49 1.35
C TRP A 60 -10.27 13.61 0.30
N ASN A 61 -10.33 13.25 -0.98
CA ASN A 61 -10.54 14.18 -2.10
C ASN A 61 -9.68 15.45 -2.05
N HIS A 62 -8.38 15.28 -1.83
CA HIS A 62 -7.44 16.41 -1.84
C HIS A 62 -7.53 17.14 -3.20
N PRO A 63 -7.69 18.47 -3.25
CA PRO A 63 -7.97 19.19 -4.50
C PRO A 63 -6.99 18.92 -5.65
N ALA A 64 -5.70 18.75 -5.32
CA ALA A 64 -4.64 18.44 -6.30
C ALA A 64 -4.73 17.02 -6.91
N LEU A 65 -5.58 16.15 -6.39
CA LEU A 65 -5.86 14.81 -6.92
C LEU A 65 -7.27 14.69 -7.50
N THR A 66 -7.99 15.81 -7.60
CA THR A 66 -9.37 15.85 -8.12
C THR A 66 -9.57 16.92 -9.18
N ASP A 67 -8.55 17.76 -9.43
CA ASP A 67 -8.63 18.73 -10.50
C ASP A 67 -8.61 18.03 -11.87
N LYS A 68 -9.25 18.68 -12.85
CA LYS A 68 -9.46 18.10 -14.17
C LYS A 68 -8.16 17.76 -14.89
N ALA A 69 -7.13 18.61 -14.76
CA ALA A 69 -5.86 18.39 -15.44
C ALA A 69 -5.14 17.18 -14.85
N TRP A 70 -5.18 17.02 -13.52
CA TRP A 70 -4.65 15.81 -12.87
C TRP A 70 -5.38 14.55 -13.35
N LEU A 71 -6.73 14.56 -13.33
CA LEU A 71 -7.55 13.41 -13.77
C LEU A 71 -7.26 13.02 -15.21
N GLU A 72 -7.10 14.00 -16.10
CA GLU A 72 -6.70 13.76 -17.50
C GLU A 72 -5.29 13.17 -17.60
N SER A 73 -4.35 13.62 -16.77
CA SER A 73 -2.97 13.13 -16.79
C SER A 73 -2.84 11.68 -16.29
N VAL A 74 -3.68 11.22 -15.36
CA VAL A 74 -3.62 9.86 -14.82
C VAL A 74 -4.49 8.84 -15.56
N HIS A 75 -5.33 9.27 -16.51
CA HIS A 75 -6.25 8.38 -17.20
C HIS A 75 -5.57 7.11 -17.78
N GLY A 76 -4.38 7.27 -18.37
CA GLY A 76 -3.62 6.15 -18.95
C GLY A 76 -3.22 5.10 -17.91
N VAL A 77 -2.76 5.52 -16.73
CA VAL A 77 -2.34 4.62 -15.65
C VAL A 77 -3.50 4.04 -14.86
N VAL A 78 -4.68 4.68 -14.88
CA VAL A 78 -5.90 4.13 -14.28
C VAL A 78 -6.51 3.06 -15.19
N ALA A 79 -6.48 3.27 -16.50
CA ALA A 79 -7.07 2.34 -17.47
C ALA A 79 -6.21 1.09 -17.71
N ASN A 80 -4.91 1.14 -17.42
CA ASN A 80 -3.96 0.09 -17.76
C ASN A 80 -3.11 -0.31 -16.54
N ARG A 81 -2.67 -1.56 -16.50
CA ARG A 81 -1.79 -2.09 -15.45
C ARG A 81 -0.57 -2.77 -16.07
N PRO A 82 0.43 -2.00 -16.54
CA PRO A 82 1.66 -2.58 -17.09
C PRO A 82 2.42 -3.37 -16.03
N ALA A 83 3.07 -4.45 -16.46
CA ALA A 83 4.06 -5.14 -15.64
C ALA A 83 5.33 -4.28 -15.60
N ASN A 84 5.40 -3.35 -14.64
CA ASN A 84 6.51 -2.38 -14.50
C ASN A 84 7.90 -3.04 -14.32
N SER A 85 7.94 -4.33 -14.03
CA SER A 85 9.18 -5.12 -14.03
C SER A 85 9.79 -5.26 -15.42
N ASP A 86 8.98 -5.23 -16.48
CA ASP A 86 9.40 -5.46 -17.88
C ASP A 86 9.06 -4.29 -18.82
N LEU A 87 8.00 -3.54 -18.50
CA LEU A 87 7.46 -2.46 -19.32
C LEU A 87 7.61 -1.12 -18.59
N TYR A 88 8.60 -0.33 -18.98
CA TYR A 88 8.83 0.99 -18.41
C TYR A 88 7.97 2.05 -19.09
N THR A 89 7.53 3.04 -18.29
CA THR A 89 6.75 4.18 -18.77
C THR A 89 7.31 5.49 -18.23
N VAL A 90 6.91 6.62 -18.83
CA VAL A 90 7.29 7.96 -18.35
C VAL A 90 6.76 8.19 -16.94
N GLU A 91 5.55 7.70 -16.63
CA GLU A 91 4.91 7.82 -15.33
C GLU A 91 5.70 7.05 -14.25
N MET A 92 6.19 5.84 -14.58
CA MET A 92 7.07 5.10 -13.68
C MET A 92 8.37 5.87 -13.43
N ALA A 93 9.01 6.41 -14.46
CA ALA A 93 10.26 7.16 -14.32
C ALA A 93 10.07 8.41 -13.43
N ASN A 94 9.03 9.20 -13.68
CA ASN A 94 8.69 10.39 -12.88
C ASN A 94 8.44 10.03 -11.41
N TYR A 95 7.74 8.92 -11.15
CA TYR A 95 7.50 8.44 -9.78
C TYR A 95 8.80 8.04 -9.07
N VAL A 96 9.66 7.26 -9.74
CA VAL A 96 10.92 6.78 -9.15
C VAL A 96 11.87 7.94 -8.86
N GLU A 97 11.97 8.93 -9.77
CA GLU A 97 12.77 10.14 -9.57
C GLU A 97 12.27 10.94 -8.37
N ALA A 98 10.97 11.26 -8.32
CA ALA A 98 10.38 12.01 -7.21
C ALA A 98 10.56 11.30 -5.85
N MET A 99 10.39 9.98 -5.80
CA MET A 99 10.64 9.19 -4.58
C MET A 99 12.11 9.27 -4.16
N GLY A 100 13.03 9.13 -5.12
CA GLY A 100 14.47 9.23 -4.89
C GLY A 100 14.88 10.57 -4.30
N GLU A 101 14.33 11.67 -4.81
CA GLU A 101 14.64 13.03 -4.36
C GLU A 101 13.99 13.39 -3.02
N MET A 102 12.75 12.94 -2.78
CA MET A 102 11.95 13.40 -1.63
C MET A 102 12.00 12.47 -0.42
N ALA A 103 12.15 11.16 -0.62
CA ALA A 103 11.89 10.17 0.43
C ALA A 103 13.09 9.27 0.76
N VAL A 104 14.08 9.15 -0.13
CA VAL A 104 15.23 8.27 0.10
C VAL A 104 16.28 8.97 0.98
N PRO A 105 16.68 8.38 2.13
CA PRO A 105 17.70 8.97 2.99
C PRO A 105 19.09 9.00 2.32
N GLU A 106 19.93 9.95 2.76
CA GLU A 106 21.32 10.03 2.30
C GLU A 106 22.05 8.69 2.51
N GLY A 107 22.79 8.26 1.47
CA GLY A 107 23.55 7.01 1.47
C GLY A 107 22.80 5.77 0.97
N TYR A 108 21.49 5.86 0.69
CA TYR A 108 20.71 4.80 0.05
C TYR A 108 20.56 5.08 -1.45
N THR A 109 20.89 4.10 -2.29
CA THR A 109 20.95 4.26 -3.76
C THR A 109 20.14 3.22 -4.54
N HIS A 110 19.51 2.27 -3.85
CA HIS A 110 18.74 1.19 -4.47
C HIS A 110 17.29 1.22 -3.98
N MET A 111 16.36 1.27 -4.93
CA MET A 111 14.92 1.19 -4.67
C MET A 111 14.35 -0.08 -5.31
N PHE A 112 13.36 -0.67 -4.63
CA PHE A 112 12.59 -1.82 -5.13
C PHE A 112 11.13 -1.64 -4.72
N PHE A 113 10.21 -1.80 -5.66
CA PHE A 113 8.78 -1.57 -5.46
C PHE A 113 7.99 -2.88 -5.58
N VAL A 114 6.99 -3.05 -4.71
CA VAL A 114 6.11 -4.22 -4.67
C VAL A 114 4.77 -3.84 -4.06
N GLU A 115 3.71 -4.53 -4.43
CA GLU A 115 2.39 -4.33 -3.84
C GLU A 115 2.30 -5.01 -2.46
N GLY A 116 1.95 -4.21 -1.44
CA GLY A 116 1.69 -4.70 -0.08
C GLY A 116 2.88 -4.63 0.87
N GLY A 117 2.63 -4.09 2.08
CA GLY A 117 3.67 -3.86 3.08
C GLY A 117 4.37 -5.14 3.57
N ALA A 118 3.64 -6.25 3.70
CA ALA A 118 4.24 -7.53 4.11
C ALA A 118 5.27 -8.03 3.08
N LEU A 119 4.99 -7.89 1.78
CA LEU A 119 5.91 -8.28 0.71
C LEU A 119 7.10 -7.31 0.59
N ALA A 120 6.91 -6.04 0.94
CA ALA A 120 8.03 -5.11 1.07
C ALA A 120 9.00 -5.59 2.17
N VAL A 121 8.49 -5.98 3.34
CA VAL A 121 9.31 -6.58 4.40
C VAL A 121 9.98 -7.86 3.92
N GLU A 122 9.26 -8.79 3.31
CA GLU A 122 9.86 -10.05 2.85
C GLU A 122 10.98 -9.86 1.84
N ASN A 123 10.89 -8.89 0.93
CA ASN A 123 11.99 -8.60 0.00
C ASN A 123 13.20 -8.00 0.74
N ALA A 124 12.99 -7.16 1.76
CA ALA A 124 14.08 -6.71 2.61
C ALA A 124 14.76 -7.88 3.35
N LEU A 125 13.99 -8.84 3.86
CA LEU A 125 14.53 -10.05 4.48
C LEU A 125 15.32 -10.90 3.48
N LYS A 126 14.79 -11.12 2.28
CA LYS A 126 15.47 -11.86 1.20
C LYS A 126 16.83 -11.23 0.85
N VAL A 127 16.89 -9.90 0.76
CA VAL A 127 18.15 -9.17 0.54
C VAL A 127 19.12 -9.40 1.71
N ALA A 128 18.64 -9.32 2.96
CA ALA A 128 19.48 -9.55 4.14
C ALA A 128 20.04 -10.99 4.18
N PHE A 129 19.22 -12.00 3.88
CA PHE A 129 19.63 -13.40 3.80
C PHE A 129 20.67 -13.63 2.71
N ASP A 130 20.41 -13.18 1.47
CA ASP A 130 21.34 -13.32 0.34
C ASP A 130 22.68 -12.65 0.66
N TRP A 131 22.64 -11.39 1.13
CA TRP A 131 23.85 -10.65 1.48
C TRP A 131 24.66 -11.35 2.57
N LYS A 132 23.99 -11.86 3.62
CA LYS A 132 24.67 -12.51 4.73
C LYS A 132 25.34 -13.82 4.31
N VAL A 133 24.65 -14.65 3.52
CA VAL A 133 25.19 -15.91 2.99
C VAL A 133 26.37 -15.64 2.06
N ARG A 134 26.25 -14.69 1.11
CA ARG A 134 27.36 -14.29 0.22
C ARG A 134 28.57 -13.79 1.00
N ARG A 135 28.35 -12.94 2.01
CA ARG A 135 29.42 -12.42 2.86
C ARG A 135 30.12 -13.51 3.68
N ASN A 136 29.38 -14.51 4.15
CA ASN A 136 29.95 -15.66 4.86
C ASN A 136 30.77 -16.54 3.92
N ARG A 137 30.27 -16.86 2.73
CA ARG A 137 31.00 -17.61 1.69
C ARG A 137 32.30 -16.92 1.28
N ALA A 138 32.27 -15.60 1.11
CA ALA A 138 33.47 -14.80 0.83
C ALA A 138 34.54 -14.87 1.94
N LYS A 139 34.17 -15.28 3.15
CA LYS A 139 35.08 -15.50 4.29
C LYS A 139 35.47 -16.98 4.48
N GLY A 140 35.11 -17.85 3.54
CA GLY A 140 35.41 -19.29 3.62
C GLY A 140 34.47 -20.09 4.53
N ILE A 141 33.31 -19.54 4.90
CA ILE A 141 32.28 -20.28 5.66
C ILE A 141 31.38 -20.99 4.63
N ASP A 142 31.66 -22.27 4.37
CA ASP A 142 30.97 -23.09 3.38
C ASP A 142 29.75 -23.83 3.97
N ALA A 143 28.80 -23.05 4.46
CA ALA A 143 27.50 -23.53 4.94
C ALA A 143 26.45 -22.44 4.74
N ASP A 144 25.19 -22.82 4.55
CA ASP A 144 24.05 -21.91 4.39
C ASP A 144 23.63 -21.29 5.74
N ILE A 145 24.59 -20.64 6.40
CA ILE A 145 24.44 -19.94 7.67
C ILE A 145 24.14 -18.47 7.37
N GLY A 146 23.06 -17.95 7.97
CA GLY A 146 22.64 -16.56 7.77
C GLY A 146 21.15 -16.35 7.56
N SER A 147 20.31 -17.34 7.87
CA SER A 147 18.87 -17.38 7.57
C SER A 147 17.96 -16.96 8.74
N LYS A 148 18.51 -16.39 9.82
CA LYS A 148 17.75 -15.97 10.99
C LYS A 148 17.64 -14.45 11.07
N ILE A 149 16.49 -13.97 11.53
CA ILE A 149 16.22 -12.55 11.78
C ILE A 149 16.02 -12.37 13.29
N LEU A 150 16.72 -11.39 13.86
CA LEU A 150 16.43 -10.90 15.20
C LEU A 150 15.30 -9.88 15.10
N HIS A 151 14.31 -9.97 15.98
CA HIS A 151 13.15 -9.08 16.02
C HIS A 151 12.73 -8.82 17.49
N PHE A 152 11.85 -7.84 17.69
CA PHE A 152 11.33 -7.48 19.01
C PHE A 152 10.08 -8.28 19.36
N GLU A 153 9.83 -8.47 20.66
CA GLU A 153 8.53 -9.00 21.12
C GLU A 153 7.39 -8.06 20.69
N LYS A 154 6.28 -8.67 20.24
CA LYS A 154 5.05 -7.97 19.82
C LYS A 154 5.23 -7.05 18.61
N ALA A 155 6.24 -7.30 17.78
CA ALA A 155 6.35 -6.62 16.50
C ALA A 155 5.18 -7.00 15.57
N PHE A 156 4.84 -6.08 14.66
CA PHE A 156 3.85 -6.34 13.60
C PHE A 156 4.53 -6.06 12.25
N HIS A 157 4.90 -7.13 11.55
CA HIS A 157 5.63 -7.04 10.28
C HIS A 157 4.81 -7.49 9.06
N GLY A 158 3.60 -7.98 9.28
CA GLY A 158 2.72 -8.44 8.20
C GLY A 158 2.05 -9.76 8.54
N ARG A 159 1.42 -10.34 7.51
CA ARG A 159 0.66 -11.61 7.60
C ARG A 159 1.05 -12.59 6.47
N SER A 160 2.24 -12.42 5.92
CA SER A 160 2.83 -13.30 4.89
C SER A 160 3.77 -14.33 5.53
N GLY A 161 4.33 -15.26 4.73
CA GLY A 161 5.07 -16.42 5.22
C GLY A 161 6.20 -16.09 6.21
N TYR A 162 7.14 -15.23 5.84
CA TYR A 162 8.23 -14.85 6.75
C TYR A 162 7.76 -13.90 7.85
N THR A 163 6.86 -12.97 7.53
CA THR A 163 6.44 -11.93 8.49
C THR A 163 5.61 -12.46 9.66
N LEU A 164 4.95 -13.61 9.49
CA LEU A 164 4.28 -14.35 10.59
C LEU A 164 5.25 -14.98 11.60
N SER A 165 6.53 -15.08 11.27
CA SER A 165 7.57 -15.64 12.14
C SER A 165 8.38 -14.57 12.87
N LEU A 166 8.03 -13.28 12.68
CA LEU A 166 8.69 -12.10 13.28
C LEU A 166 7.82 -11.45 14.36
#